data_AF-A0A820AL89-F1
#
_entry.id   AF-A0A820AL89-F1
#
_cell.length_a   1.000
_cell.length_b   1.000
_cell.length_c   1.000
_cell.angle_alpha   90.00
_cell.angle_beta   90.00
_cell.angle_gamma   90.00
#
_symmetry.space_group_name_H-M   'P 1'
#
loop_
_entity.id
_entity.type
_entity.pdbx_description
1 polymer ?
#
loop_
_entity_poly.entity_id
_entity_poly.type
_entity_poly.pdbx_seq_one_letter_code
_entity_poly.pdbx_strand_id
1 'polypeptide(L)'
;MECLERDIGYAKCHDTLKIMPLGRAPGEDGITIEVWRYLCPIIGEYYVRMINVAKGDGHFHDGFVNAMVTLLKQKGNNNGSMKSFRPLSLMHIDYKILSKVLSVLLKKFRIASYTMIKRVEFLDERFTIIFISFA
;
A
#
# COMPACT_ATOMS: atom_id res chain seq x y z
N MET A 1 -4.72 16.52 14.58
CA MET A 1 -5.16 15.57 13.53
C MET A 1 -5.59 16.25 12.22
N GLU A 2 -5.54 17.60 12.15
CA GLU A 2 -5.94 18.45 11.01
C GLU A 2 -5.30 18.13 9.63
N CYS A 3 -4.15 17.45 9.58
CA CYS A 3 -3.47 17.13 8.32
C CYS A 3 -4.17 16.05 7.47
N LEU A 4 -4.98 15.20 8.10
CA LEU A 4 -5.76 14.17 7.40
C LEU A 4 -7.13 14.70 6.96
N GLU A 5 -7.59 15.81 7.53
CA GLU A 5 -8.83 16.49 7.16
C GLU A 5 -8.68 17.21 5.81
N ARG A 6 -7.47 17.64 5.47
CA ARG A 6 -7.18 18.26 4.16
C ARG A 6 -7.14 17.23 3.05
N ASP A 7 -7.50 17.66 1.85
CA ASP A 7 -7.47 16.81 0.67
C ASP A 7 -6.05 16.49 0.25
N ILE A 8 -5.91 15.28 -0.29
CA ILE A 8 -4.65 14.85 -0.89
C ILE A 8 -4.52 15.60 -2.21
N GLY A 9 -3.38 16.26 -2.41
CA GLY A 9 -3.07 16.99 -3.64
C GLY A 9 -2.26 16.14 -4.62
N TYR A 10 -2.45 16.39 -5.93
CA TYR A 10 -1.71 15.72 -7.00
C TYR A 10 -0.19 15.78 -6.81
N ALA A 11 0.36 16.96 -6.50
CA ALA A 11 1.79 17.14 -6.30
C ALA A 11 2.35 16.20 -5.22
N LYS A 12 1.61 15.98 -4.14
CA LYS A 12 2.04 15.08 -3.06
C LYS A 12 2.10 13.62 -3.54
N CYS A 13 1.09 13.17 -4.28
CA CYS A 13 1.08 11.83 -4.87
C CYS A 13 2.23 11.66 -5.87
N HIS A 14 2.42 12.63 -6.76
CA HIS A 14 3.46 12.61 -7.77
C HIS A 14 4.88 12.59 -7.16
N ASP A 15 5.15 13.44 -6.17
CA ASP A 15 6.44 13.45 -5.46
C ASP A 15 6.66 12.14 -4.70
N THR A 16 5.60 11.59 -4.11
CA THR A 16 5.67 10.30 -3.41
C THR A 16 6.01 9.17 -4.37
N LEU A 17 5.39 9.16 -5.55
CA LEU A 17 5.65 8.15 -6.57
C LEU A 17 7.11 8.16 -7.06
N LYS A 18 7.74 9.34 -7.12
CA LYS A 18 9.16 9.52 -7.49
C LYS A 18 10.15 8.94 -6.46
N ILE A 19 9.80 8.94 -5.17
CA ILE A 19 10.67 8.40 -4.11
C ILE A 19 10.41 6.91 -3.82
N MET A 20 9.36 6.32 -4.39
CA MET A 20 9.09 4.89 -4.23
C MET A 20 10.15 4.04 -4.95
N PRO A 21 10.63 2.95 -4.33
CA PRO A 21 11.61 2.07 -4.95
C PRO A 21 11.02 1.34 -6.16
N LEU A 22 11.80 1.23 -7.22
CA LEU A 22 11.48 0.47 -8.43
C LEU A 22 11.65 -1.04 -8.22
N GLY A 23 11.19 -1.85 -9.19
CA GLY A 23 11.34 -3.30 -9.19
C GLY A 23 10.56 -4.02 -8.09
N ARG A 24 9.50 -3.39 -7.58
CA ARG A 24 8.56 -4.03 -6.63
C ARG A 24 7.59 -4.91 -7.40
N ALA A 25 7.28 -6.08 -6.83
CA ALA A 25 6.26 -6.96 -7.37
C ALA A 25 4.90 -6.24 -7.48
N PRO A 26 4.23 -6.32 -8.65
CA PRO A 26 2.88 -5.78 -8.85
C PRO A 26 1.84 -6.61 -8.08
N GLY A 27 0.60 -6.13 -8.07
CA GLY A 27 -0.54 -6.91 -7.59
C GLY A 27 -1.01 -7.92 -8.65
N GLU A 28 -2.24 -8.40 -8.52
CA GLU A 28 -2.87 -9.29 -9.51
C GLU A 28 -3.08 -8.62 -10.88
N ASP A 29 -3.17 -7.29 -10.91
CA ASP A 29 -3.28 -6.48 -12.13
C ASP A 29 -2.01 -6.43 -12.99
N GLY A 30 -0.86 -6.83 -12.45
CA GLY A 30 0.44 -6.74 -13.13
C GLY A 30 0.97 -5.31 -13.32
N ILE A 31 0.30 -4.27 -12.80
CA ILE A 31 0.72 -2.88 -12.99
C ILE A 31 1.84 -2.54 -12.01
N THR A 32 2.98 -2.11 -12.54
CA THR A 32 4.16 -1.80 -11.72
C THR A 32 4.28 -0.30 -11.40
N ILE A 33 5.24 0.05 -10.54
CA ILE A 33 5.53 1.46 -10.19
C ILE A 33 6.03 2.24 -11.41
N GLU A 34 6.77 1.59 -12.30
CA GLU A 34 7.27 2.15 -13.55
C GLU A 34 6.11 2.55 -14.46
N VAL A 35 5.10 1.68 -14.59
CA VAL A 35 3.88 1.98 -15.35
C VAL A 35 3.10 3.13 -14.70
N TRP A 36 2.96 3.11 -13.37
CA TRP A 36 2.34 4.23 -12.66
C TRP A 36 3.05 5.55 -12.88
N ARG A 37 4.38 5.57 -12.89
CA ARG A 37 5.17 6.79 -13.18
C ARG A 37 4.94 7.31 -14.58
N TYR A 38 4.86 6.40 -15.55
CA TYR A 38 4.56 6.74 -16.94
C TYR A 38 3.14 7.30 -17.09
N LEU A 39 2.15 6.70 -16.42
CA LEU A 39 0.75 7.11 -16.51
C LEU A 39 0.39 8.29 -15.62
N CYS A 40 1.16 8.61 -14.58
CA CYS A 40 0.85 9.64 -13.59
C CYS A 40 0.51 11.02 -14.18
N PRO A 41 1.17 11.52 -15.24
CA PRO A 41 0.78 12.77 -15.89
C PRO A 41 -0.62 12.75 -16.54
N ILE A 42 -1.12 11.57 -16.88
CA ILE A 42 -2.41 11.38 -17.57
C ILE A 42 -3.52 11.06 -16.56
N ILE A 43 -3.27 10.09 -15.66
CA ILE A 43 -4.32 9.55 -14.76
C ILE A 43 -4.21 10.03 -13.32
N GLY A 44 -3.10 10.70 -12.95
CA GLY A 44 -2.80 10.99 -11.55
C GLY A 44 -3.81 11.93 -10.89
N GLU A 45 -4.36 12.90 -11.63
CA GLU A 45 -5.42 13.77 -11.10
C GLU A 45 -6.73 13.02 -10.83
N TYR A 46 -7.11 12.09 -11.72
CA TYR A 46 -8.28 11.24 -11.53
C TYR A 46 -8.10 10.32 -10.33
N TYR A 47 -6.91 9.75 -10.16
CA TYR A 47 -6.56 8.93 -9.00
C TYR A 47 -6.69 9.72 -7.67
N VAL A 48 -6.17 10.94 -7.63
CA VAL A 48 -6.30 11.80 -6.44
C VAL A 48 -7.76 12.17 -6.16
N ARG A 49 -8.53 12.49 -7.20
CA ARG A 49 -9.96 12.77 -7.06
C ARG A 49 -10.71 11.56 -6.49
N MET A 50 -10.45 10.37 -7.01
CA MET A 50 -11.05 9.12 -6.52
C MET A 50 -10.74 8.89 -5.03
N ILE A 51 -9.48 9.12 -4.61
CA ILE A 51 -9.12 9.03 -3.19
C ILE A 51 -9.88 10.04 -2.34
N ASN A 52 -9.99 11.29 -2.76
CA ASN A 52 -10.67 12.32 -1.97
C ASN A 52 -12.18 12.08 -1.88
N VAL A 53 -12.80 11.55 -2.95
CA VAL A 53 -14.19 11.08 -2.92
C VAL A 53 -14.35 9.93 -1.93
N ALA A 54 -13.53 8.88 -2.03
CA ALA A 54 -13.56 7.75 -1.11
C ALA A 54 -13.32 8.15 0.35
N LYS A 55 -12.47 9.16 0.59
CA LYS A 55 -12.26 9.76 1.90
C LYS A 55 -13.53 10.43 2.43
N GLY A 56 -14.27 11.16 1.57
CA GLY A 56 -15.54 11.78 1.93
C GLY A 56 -16.64 10.75 2.22
N ASP A 57 -16.69 9.69 1.42
CA ASP A 57 -17.66 8.60 1.56
C ASP A 57 -17.33 7.66 2.74
N GLY A 58 -16.07 7.67 3.20
CA GLY A 58 -15.59 6.84 4.30
C GLY A 58 -15.25 5.40 3.90
N HIS A 59 -15.35 5.05 2.61
CA HIS A 59 -14.99 3.74 2.10
C HIS A 59 -14.40 3.81 0.68
N PHE A 60 -13.58 2.82 0.33
CA PHE A 60 -13.13 2.59 -1.05
C PHE A 60 -14.00 1.53 -1.73
N HIS A 61 -13.83 1.31 -3.04
CA HIS A 61 -14.44 0.16 -3.71
C HIS A 61 -13.84 -1.16 -3.16
N ASP A 62 -14.62 -2.24 -3.17
CA ASP A 62 -14.26 -3.51 -2.52
C ASP A 62 -12.90 -4.08 -2.98
N GLY A 63 -12.52 -3.84 -4.23
CA GLY A 63 -11.26 -4.31 -4.80
C GLY A 63 -10.02 -3.47 -4.48
N PHE A 64 -10.17 -2.30 -3.85
CA PHE A 64 -9.04 -1.37 -3.66
C PHE A 64 -7.96 -1.94 -2.72
N VAL A 65 -8.39 -2.78 -1.78
CA VAL A 65 -7.51 -3.44 -0.80
C VAL A 65 -7.25 -4.91 -1.12
N ASN A 66 -7.56 -5.36 -2.34
CA ASN A 66 -7.27 -6.72 -2.76
C ASN A 66 -5.77 -7.00 -2.87
N ALA A 67 -5.40 -8.26 -2.64
CA ALA A 67 -4.02 -8.71 -2.69
C ALA A 67 -3.93 -10.15 -3.19
N MET A 68 -2.99 -10.41 -4.10
CA MET A 68 -2.63 -11.77 -4.47
C MET A 68 -1.72 -12.37 -3.40
N VAL A 69 -2.07 -13.53 -2.84
CA VAL A 69 -1.22 -14.23 -1.87
C VAL A 69 -0.29 -15.21 -2.60
N THR A 70 1.01 -15.06 -2.41
CA THR A 70 2.04 -15.97 -2.94
C THR A 70 2.92 -16.54 -1.84
N LEU A 71 3.50 -17.72 -2.04
CA LEU A 71 4.35 -18.38 -1.05
C LEU A 71 5.83 -18.14 -1.37
N LEU A 72 6.55 -17.51 -0.44
CA LEU A 72 8.00 -17.34 -0.50
C LEU A 72 8.72 -18.42 0.30
N LYS A 73 9.63 -19.15 -0.34
CA LYS A 73 10.46 -20.15 0.34
C LYS A 73 11.51 -19.48 1.23
N GLN A 74 11.63 -19.93 2.47
CA GLN A 74 12.66 -19.48 3.40
C GLN A 74 14.05 -19.96 2.94
N LYS A 75 15.03 -19.06 2.95
CA LYS A 75 16.43 -19.39 2.63
C LYS A 75 17.01 -20.30 3.72
N GLY A 76 17.61 -21.42 3.33
CA GLY A 76 18.31 -22.34 4.22
C GLY A 76 17.47 -23.47 4.84
N ASN A 77 16.16 -23.50 4.61
CA ASN A 77 15.33 -24.64 5.00
C ASN A 77 15.07 -25.53 3.77
N ASN A 78 15.79 -26.64 3.69
CA ASN A 78 15.74 -27.55 2.54
C ASN A 78 14.70 -28.67 2.72
N ASN A 79 13.99 -28.72 3.84
CA ASN A 79 13.22 -29.90 4.23
C ASN A 79 11.86 -30.05 3.51
N GLY A 80 11.57 -29.22 2.49
CA GLY A 80 10.34 -29.31 1.68
C GLY A 80 9.02 -29.09 2.43
N SER A 81 9.06 -28.93 3.76
CA SER A 81 7.89 -28.78 4.62
C SER A 81 7.14 -27.48 4.33
N MET A 82 5.81 -27.49 4.45
CA MET A 82 4.96 -26.31 4.32
C MET A 82 5.35 -25.18 5.29
N LYS A 83 5.91 -25.52 6.46
CA LYS A 83 6.45 -24.54 7.43
C LYS A 83 7.66 -23.74 6.91
N SER A 84 8.28 -24.19 5.82
CA SER A 84 9.40 -23.51 5.16
C SER A 84 8.96 -22.37 4.23
N PHE A 85 7.66 -22.18 4.01
CA PHE A 85 7.13 -21.09 3.19
C PHE A 85 6.56 -19.97 4.06
N ARG A 86 6.60 -18.74 3.55
CA ARG A 86 5.96 -17.57 4.15
C ARG A 86 4.96 -17.00 3.16
N PRO A 87 3.70 -16.76 3.55
CA PRO A 87 2.77 -16.05 2.70
C PRO A 87 3.23 -14.61 2.51
N LEU A 88 3.12 -14.10 1.30
CA LEU A 88 3.36 -12.73 0.91
C LEU A 88 2.13 -12.20 0.18
N SER A 89 1.54 -11.13 0.69
CA SER A 89 0.45 -10.41 0.03
C SER A 89 1.00 -9.37 -0.94
N LEU A 90 0.66 -9.52 -2.21
CA LEU A 90 1.00 -8.60 -3.29
C LEU A 90 -0.19 -7.67 -3.56
N MET A 91 -0.18 -6.51 -2.91
CA MET A 91 -1.18 -5.46 -3.12
C MET A 91 -0.94 -4.73 -4.45
N HIS A 92 -2.01 -4.19 -5.04
CA HIS A 92 -1.93 -3.23 -6.13
C HIS A 92 -1.06 -2.01 -5.78
N ILE A 93 -0.43 -1.42 -6.81
CA ILE A 93 0.51 -0.31 -6.61
C ILE A 93 -0.21 0.97 -6.21
N ASP A 94 -1.43 1.19 -6.67
CA ASP A 94 -2.29 2.31 -6.29
C ASP A 94 -2.55 2.36 -4.77
N TYR A 95 -2.86 1.23 -4.13
CA TYR A 95 -2.95 1.13 -2.68
C TYR A 95 -1.63 1.49 -2.02
N LYS A 96 -0.51 0.98 -2.55
CA LYS A 96 0.84 1.26 -2.01
C LYS A 96 1.21 2.74 -2.14
N ILE A 97 0.78 3.43 -3.21
CA ILE A 97 0.96 4.87 -3.39
C ILE A 97 0.24 5.62 -2.27
N LEU A 98 -1.05 5.35 -2.06
CA LEU A 98 -1.83 5.99 -1.00
C LEU A 98 -1.22 5.75 0.38
N SER A 99 -0.89 4.49 0.69
CA SER A 99 -0.24 4.11 1.94
C SER A 99 1.07 4.90 2.18
N LYS A 100 1.87 5.06 1.12
CA LYS A 100 3.11 5.84 1.19
C LYS A 100 2.84 7.34 1.38
N VAL A 101 1.86 7.91 0.69
CA VAL A 101 1.44 9.30 0.83
C VAL A 101 1.04 9.59 2.27
N LEU A 102 0.19 8.73 2.85
CA LEU A 102 -0.24 8.84 4.25
C LEU A 102 0.95 8.75 5.21
N SER A 103 1.87 7.80 4.99
CA SER A 103 3.09 7.68 5.79
C SER A 103 3.94 8.97 5.75
N VAL A 104 4.07 9.62 4.57
CA VAL A 104 4.78 10.89 4.42
C VAL A 104 4.07 12.03 5.16
N LEU A 105 2.74 12.10 5.11
CA LEU A 105 1.94 13.11 5.82
C LEU A 105 2.07 12.97 7.34
N LEU A 106 1.96 11.74 7.84
CA LEU A 106 2.01 11.43 9.28
C LEU A 106 3.42 11.57 9.88
N LYS A 107 4.47 11.36 9.07
CA LYS A 107 5.86 11.55 9.51
C LYS A 107 6.12 12.94 10.07
N LYS A 108 5.41 13.97 9.59
CA LYS A 108 5.49 15.36 10.10
C LYS A 108 5.16 15.45 11.59
N PHE A 109 4.30 14.58 12.10
CA PHE A 109 3.82 14.61 13.49
C PHE A 109 4.64 13.72 14.42
N ARG A 110 5.76 13.15 13.97
CA ARG A 110 6.62 12.23 14.74
C ARG A 110 5.83 11.09 15.41
N ILE A 111 4.72 10.68 14.81
CA ILE A 111 4.01 9.46 15.20
C ILE A 111 4.94 8.30 14.81
N ALA A 112 5.71 7.82 15.79
CA ALA A 112 6.94 7.06 15.60
C ALA A 112 6.74 5.67 14.96
N SER A 113 5.51 5.20 14.77
CA SER A 113 5.23 3.79 14.44
C SER A 113 4.56 3.55 13.09
N TYR A 114 4.27 4.57 12.27
CA TYR A 114 3.60 4.36 10.97
C TYR A 114 4.54 3.94 9.85
N THR A 115 5.20 2.78 10.01
CA THR A 115 5.62 1.98 8.87
C THR A 115 4.43 1.18 8.36
N MET A 116 3.54 1.84 7.62
CA MET A 116 2.34 1.21 7.04
C MET A 116 2.68 0.11 6.00
N ILE A 117 3.97 -0.08 5.68
CA ILE A 117 4.49 -1.24 4.96
C ILE A 117 5.85 -1.60 5.57
N LYS A 118 5.85 -2.40 6.63
CA LYS A 118 7.02 -3.26 6.93
C LYS A 118 6.68 -4.74 7.00
N ARG A 119 5.44 -5.12 7.30
CA ARG A 119 5.05 -6.53 7.35
C ARG A 119 3.53 -6.66 7.42
N VAL A 120 2.92 -7.32 6.43
CA VAL A 120 1.64 -7.99 6.63
C VAL A 120 2.03 -9.34 7.23
N GLU A 121 1.83 -9.51 8.54
CA GLU A 121 2.06 -10.79 9.20
C GLU A 121 0.77 -11.60 9.15
N PHE A 122 0.87 -12.80 8.57
CA PHE A 122 -0.18 -13.80 8.64
C PHE A 122 -0.11 -14.48 10.02
N LEU A 123 -1.01 -14.11 10.93
CA LEU A 123 -1.21 -14.79 12.20
C LEU A 123 -2.50 -15.61 12.10
N ASP A 124 -2.35 -16.94 12.15
CA ASP A 124 -3.40 -17.91 12.47
C ASP A 124 -4.69 -17.81 11.64
N GLU A 125 -4.55 -17.99 10.33
CA GLU A 125 -5.66 -18.21 9.37
C GLU A 125 -6.72 -17.09 9.29
N ARG A 126 -6.45 -15.91 9.85
CA ARG A 126 -7.28 -14.73 9.69
C ARG A 126 -6.53 -13.70 8.85
N PHE A 127 -7.18 -13.22 7.79
CA PHE A 127 -6.77 -11.99 7.10
C PHE A 127 -6.98 -10.81 8.04
N THR A 128 -6.06 -10.57 8.96
CA THR A 128 -6.05 -9.32 9.72
C THR A 128 -5.33 -8.26 8.88
N ILE A 129 -6.10 -7.53 8.07
CA ILE A 129 -5.74 -6.15 7.76
C ILE A 129 -5.77 -5.45 9.11
N ILE A 130 -4.61 -5.04 9.62
CA ILE A 130 -4.53 -4.26 10.85
C ILE A 130 -5.25 -2.93 10.56
N PHE A 131 -6.52 -2.83 10.95
CA PHE A 131 -7.12 -1.56 11.28
C PHE A 131 -6.23 -0.95 12.37
N ILE A 132 -5.66 0.23 12.12
CA ILE A 132 -5.07 1.01 13.20
C ILE A 132 -6.23 1.38 14.12
N SER A 133 -6.35 0.65 15.22
CA SER A 133 -7.13 1.08 16.38
C SER A 133 -6.39 2.26 16.99
N PHE A 134 -7.06 3.39 17.11
CA PHE A 134 -6.59 4.52 17.89
C PHE A 134 -6.68 4.15 19.37
N ALA A 135 -5.57 4.26 20.09
CA ALA A 135 -5.55 4.46 21.53
C ALA A 135 -4.93 5.83 21.80
#